data_AF-A0A7C9NAT8-F1
#
_entry.id   AF-A0A7C9NAT8-F1
#
_cell.length_a   1.000
_cell.length_b   1.000
_cell.length_c   1.000
_cell.angle_alpha   90.00
_cell.angle_beta   90.00
_cell.angle_gamma   90.00
#
_symmetry.space_group_name_H-M   'P 1'
#
loop_
_entity.id
_entity.type
_entity.pdbx_description
1 polymer ?
#
loop_
_entity_poly.entity_id
_entity_poly.type
_entity_poly.pdbx_seq_one_letter_code
_entity_poly.pdbx_strand_id
1 'polypeptide(L)'
;MTENEQNITRDSAPIAKRRSREKRTISQMVALYCAGNHPAEERTETAFCGEPVCPACKAVDDYSVTRTERCRQMAAKTSCDQCPYHCYRPNEREQIRAVMRYAGPRMITKHPVAAFRHLLGR
;
A
#
# COMPACT_ATOMS: atom_id res chain seq x y z
N MET A 1 10.97 -31.07 -5.85
CA MET A 1 11.12 -29.61 -5.73
C MET A 1 10.21 -29.14 -4.62
N THR A 2 10.85 -28.77 -3.52
CA THR A 2 10.43 -28.13 -2.25
C THR A 2 8.95 -27.94 -1.95
N GLU A 3 8.53 -28.55 -0.84
CA GLU A 3 7.28 -28.43 -0.06
C GLU A 3 6.98 -27.01 0.48
N ASN A 4 7.55 -25.96 -0.12
CA ASN A 4 7.59 -24.60 0.44
C ASN A 4 6.71 -23.58 -0.30
N GLU A 5 6.02 -23.98 -1.38
CA GLU A 5 5.09 -23.12 -2.13
C GLU A 5 3.64 -23.22 -1.63
N GLN A 6 3.28 -24.27 -0.89
CA GLN A 6 1.90 -24.52 -0.43
C GLN A 6 1.55 -23.85 0.92
N ASN A 7 2.47 -23.08 1.51
CA ASN A 7 2.27 -22.37 2.78
C ASN A 7 2.12 -20.85 2.59
N ILE A 8 1.61 -20.43 1.43
CA ILE A 8 1.34 -19.02 1.13
C ILE A 8 -0.19 -18.87 1.12
N THR A 9 -0.70 -18.41 2.25
CA THR A 9 -2.05 -17.88 2.50
C THR A 9 -3.23 -18.87 2.51
N ARG A 10 -3.42 -19.59 3.62
CA ARG A 10 -4.79 -19.86 4.13
C ARG A 10 -5.21 -18.68 5.00
N ASP A 11 -5.48 -17.55 4.36
CA ASP A 11 -6.04 -16.40 5.06
C ASP A 11 -7.47 -16.76 5.53
N SER A 12 -7.82 -16.43 6.77
CA SER A 12 -9.23 -16.38 7.15
C SER A 12 -9.92 -15.22 6.40
N ALA A 13 -11.23 -15.29 6.20
CA ALA A 13 -11.97 -14.26 5.46
C ALA A 13 -11.70 -12.81 5.94
N PRO A 14 -11.57 -12.52 7.26
CA PRO A 14 -11.18 -11.20 7.75
C PRO A 14 -9.78 -10.76 7.29
N ILE A 15 -8.81 -11.68 7.26
CA ILE A 15 -7.43 -11.40 6.84
C ILE A 15 -7.37 -11.13 5.34
N ALA A 16 -8.08 -11.92 4.53
CA ALA A 16 -8.19 -11.67 3.09
C ALA A 16 -8.82 -10.30 2.80
N LYS A 17 -9.89 -9.93 3.51
CA LYS A 17 -10.53 -8.61 3.38
C LYS A 17 -9.58 -7.48 3.77
N ARG A 18 -8.82 -7.65 4.86
CA ARG A 18 -7.79 -6.69 5.26
C ARG A 18 -6.72 -6.56 4.18
N ARG A 19 -6.15 -7.66 3.69
CA ARG A 19 -5.13 -7.67 2.64
C ARG A 19 -5.58 -6.91 1.40
N SER A 20 -6.79 -7.16 0.93
CA SER A 20 -7.37 -6.44 -0.21
C SER A 20 -7.53 -4.94 0.04
N ARG A 21 -7.95 -4.55 1.25
CA ARG A 21 -8.02 -3.14 1.64
C ARG A 21 -6.63 -2.49 1.65
N GLU A 22 -5.65 -3.11 2.31
CA GLU A 22 -4.28 -2.56 2.39
C GLU A 22 -3.65 -2.40 1.00
N LYS A 23 -3.84 -3.38 0.09
CA LYS A 23 -3.40 -3.28 -1.32
C LYS A 23 -4.01 -2.07 -2.02
N ARG A 24 -5.32 -1.87 -1.86
CA ARG A 24 -6.01 -0.73 -2.49
C ARG A 24 -5.57 0.59 -1.87
N THR A 25 -5.41 0.65 -0.56
CA THR A 25 -4.96 1.85 0.16
C THR A 25 -3.55 2.26 -0.29
N ILE A 26 -2.59 1.35 -0.32
CA ILE A 26 -1.23 1.70 -0.74
C ILE A 26 -1.20 2.17 -2.20
N SER A 27 -1.99 1.52 -3.06
CA SER A 27 -2.10 1.91 -4.46
C SER A 27 -2.68 3.31 -4.65
N GLN A 28 -3.74 3.65 -3.91
CA GLN A 28 -4.30 5.01 -3.90
C GLN A 28 -3.30 6.05 -3.42
N MET A 29 -2.46 5.70 -2.44
CA MET A 29 -1.41 6.61 -1.96
C MET A 29 -0.36 6.86 -3.04
N VAL A 30 0.04 5.84 -3.79
CA VAL A 30 0.96 5.97 -4.93
C VAL A 30 0.34 6.82 -6.03
N ALA A 31 -0.92 6.58 -6.39
CA ALA A 31 -1.62 7.37 -7.40
C ALA A 31 -1.74 8.85 -6.99
N LEU A 32 -2.09 9.13 -5.74
CA LEU A 32 -2.16 10.48 -5.20
C LEU A 32 -0.79 11.18 -5.20
N TYR A 33 0.27 10.45 -4.87
CA TYR A 33 1.64 10.98 -4.96
C TYR A 33 2.01 11.32 -6.40
N CYS A 34 1.77 10.41 -7.34
CA CYS A 34 2.04 10.65 -8.75
C CYS A 34 1.27 11.88 -9.27
N ALA A 35 0.00 11.98 -8.90
CA ALA A 35 -0.87 13.06 -9.33
C ALA A 35 -0.37 14.46 -8.89
N GLY A 36 0.30 14.53 -7.75
CA GLY A 36 0.76 15.78 -7.16
C GLY A 36 2.24 16.09 -7.29
N ASN A 37 3.04 15.15 -7.81
CA ASN A 37 4.50 15.31 -7.93
C ASN A 37 5.02 15.10 -9.36
N HIS A 38 4.25 14.48 -10.25
CA HIS A 38 4.67 14.22 -11.64
C HIS A 38 3.68 14.82 -12.65
N PRO A 39 4.14 15.21 -13.85
CA PRO A 39 3.28 15.75 -14.91
C PRO A 39 2.15 14.80 -15.30
N ALA A 40 1.06 15.35 -15.84
CA ALA A 40 -0.09 14.55 -16.24
C ALA A 40 0.18 13.76 -17.53
N GLU A 41 1.02 14.29 -18.42
CA GLU A 41 1.36 13.72 -19.71
C GLU A 41 2.17 12.41 -19.58
N GLU A 42 2.91 12.26 -18.48
CA GLU A 42 3.71 11.07 -18.20
C GLU A 42 2.87 9.90 -17.65
N ARG A 43 1.58 10.10 -17.37
CA ARG A 43 0.72 9.09 -16.71
C ARG A 43 0.15 8.09 -17.71
N THR A 44 1.02 7.29 -18.29
CA THR A 44 0.70 6.30 -19.32
C THR A 44 0.28 4.94 -18.77
N GLU A 45 0.49 4.69 -17.47
CA GLU A 45 0.21 3.43 -16.80
C GLU A 45 -1.02 3.53 -15.89
N THR A 46 -1.58 2.38 -15.50
CA THR A 46 -2.71 2.32 -14.57
C THR A 46 -2.30 1.59 -13.29
N ALA A 47 -2.43 2.24 -12.13
CA ALA A 47 -2.17 1.63 -10.83
C ALA A 47 -3.22 0.57 -10.48
N PHE A 48 -2.93 -0.30 -9.50
CA PHE A 48 -3.84 -1.34 -9.01
C PHE A 48 -5.20 -0.78 -8.53
N CYS A 49 -5.25 0.44 -8.03
CA CYS A 49 -6.50 1.11 -7.65
C CYS A 49 -7.34 1.61 -8.84
N GLY A 50 -6.82 1.52 -10.07
CA GLY A 50 -7.48 1.95 -11.31
C GLY A 50 -7.15 3.38 -11.75
N GLU A 51 -6.23 4.07 -11.08
CA GLU A 51 -5.88 5.47 -11.37
C GLU A 51 -4.66 5.58 -12.29
N PRO A 52 -4.59 6.60 -13.16
CA PRO A 52 -3.45 6.80 -14.06
C PRO A 52 -2.20 7.26 -13.30
N VAL A 53 -1.05 6.65 -13.61
CA VAL A 53 0.25 6.93 -12.99
C VAL A 53 1.37 6.86 -14.02
N CYS A 54 2.52 7.47 -13.74
CA CYS A 54 3.70 7.32 -14.59
C CYS A 54 4.37 5.94 -14.41
N PRO A 55 5.21 5.50 -15.36
CA PRO A 55 5.89 4.20 -15.28
C PRO A 55 6.70 3.98 -13.98
N ALA A 56 7.35 5.03 -13.47
CA ALA A 56 8.10 4.94 -12.22
C ALA A 56 7.18 4.67 -11.01
N CYS A 57 6.05 5.39 -10.93
CA CYS A 57 5.06 5.16 -9.89
C CYS A 57 4.36 3.80 -10.02
N LYS A 58 4.15 3.31 -11.25
CA LYS A 58 3.62 1.97 -11.49
C LYS A 58 4.53 0.88 -10.92
N ALA A 59 5.85 1.00 -11.08
CA ALA A 59 6.80 0.06 -10.50
C ALA A 59 6.73 0.03 -8.96
N VAL A 60 6.57 1.19 -8.32
CA VAL A 60 6.37 1.28 -6.86
C VAL A 60 5.06 0.64 -6.43
N ASP A 61 3.98 0.91 -7.18
CA ASP A 61 2.66 0.34 -6.93
C ASP A 61 2.68 -1.19 -6.99
N ASP A 62 3.16 -1.77 -8.09
CA ASP A 62 3.24 -3.22 -8.29
C ASP A 62 4.08 -3.90 -7.22
N TYR A 63 5.23 -3.30 -6.89
CA TYR A 63 6.08 -3.81 -5.83
C TYR A 63 5.34 -3.81 -4.49
N SER A 64 4.68 -2.71 -4.15
CA SER A 64 3.97 -2.55 -2.88
C SER A 64 2.77 -3.49 -2.76
N VAL A 65 2.02 -3.66 -3.85
CA VAL A 65 0.90 -4.60 -3.97
C VAL A 65 1.41 -6.03 -3.79
N THR A 66 2.49 -6.42 -4.48
CA THR A 66 3.09 -7.76 -4.38
C THR A 66 3.58 -8.05 -2.96
N ARG A 67 4.22 -7.09 -2.30
CA ARG A 67 4.67 -7.24 -0.90
C ARG A 67 3.51 -7.37 0.08
N THR A 68 2.43 -6.63 -0.16
CA THR A 68 1.22 -6.71 0.66
C THR A 68 0.52 -8.06 0.44
N GLU A 69 0.47 -8.54 -0.81
CA GLU A 69 -0.09 -9.85 -1.14
C GLU A 69 0.64 -10.98 -0.41
N ARG A 70 1.97 -10.91 -0.36
CA ARG A 70 2.81 -11.95 0.27
C ARG A 70 3.10 -11.69 1.75
N CYS A 71 2.40 -10.74 2.37
CA CYS A 71 2.65 -10.40 3.77
C CYS A 71 2.22 -11.54 4.70
N ARG A 72 3.19 -12.15 5.39
CA ARG A 72 2.99 -13.24 6.38
C ARG A 72 2.42 -12.72 7.70
N GLN A 73 2.68 -11.46 8.03
CA GLN A 73 2.27 -10.82 9.27
C GLN A 73 0.95 -10.05 9.16
N MET A 74 0.15 -10.29 8.11
CA MET A 74 -1.09 -9.54 7.85
C MET A 74 -2.11 -9.63 9.00
N ALA A 75 -2.13 -10.75 9.74
CA ALA A 75 -2.98 -10.90 10.90
C ALA A 75 -2.44 -10.21 12.16
N ALA A 76 -1.12 -10.22 12.35
CA ALA A 76 -0.50 -9.83 13.61
C ALA A 76 -0.09 -8.35 13.70
N LYS A 77 0.32 -7.73 12.59
CA LYS A 77 0.87 -6.36 12.63
C LYS A 77 -0.19 -5.30 12.34
N THR A 78 -0.06 -4.12 12.93
CA THR A 78 -0.93 -2.96 12.66
C THR A 78 -0.53 -2.24 11.38
N SER A 79 0.78 -2.07 11.15
CA SER A 79 1.34 -1.29 10.05
C SER A 79 2.64 -1.90 9.50
N CYS A 80 3.19 -1.37 8.39
CA CYS A 80 4.42 -1.89 7.77
C CYS A 80 5.71 -1.46 8.47
N ASP A 81 5.71 -0.30 9.11
CA ASP A 81 6.82 0.23 9.93
C ASP A 81 7.03 -0.57 11.22
N GLN A 82 5.97 -1.16 11.78
CA GLN A 82 6.03 -2.05 12.94
C GLN A 82 6.35 -3.51 12.58
N CYS A 83 6.64 -3.80 11.31
CA CYS A 83 6.96 -5.15 10.87
C CYS A 83 8.37 -5.54 11.33
N PRO A 84 8.55 -6.69 12.02
CA PRO A 84 9.87 -7.15 12.43
C PRO A 84 10.76 -7.56 11.24
N TYR A 85 10.17 -7.72 10.05
CA TYR A 85 10.86 -8.09 8.82
C TYR A 85 11.02 -6.89 7.89
N HIS A 86 12.24 -6.66 7.40
CA HIS A 86 12.53 -5.72 6.32
C HIS A 86 12.19 -6.34 4.96
N CYS A 87 10.90 -6.37 4.63
CA CYS A 87 10.43 -6.97 3.38
C CYS A 87 10.58 -6.06 2.15
N TYR A 88 10.80 -4.76 2.34
CA TYR A 88 11.13 -3.81 1.29
C TYR A 88 12.64 -3.74 1.12
N ARG A 89 13.07 -3.75 -0.14
CA ARG A 89 14.44 -3.41 -0.52
C ARG A 89 14.71 -1.93 -0.19
N PRO A 90 15.97 -1.55 0.11
CA PRO A 90 16.29 -0.22 0.62
C PRO A 90 15.78 0.93 -0.27
N ASN A 91 15.99 0.83 -1.58
CA ASN A 91 15.60 1.87 -2.53
C ASN A 91 14.07 2.02 -2.63
N GLU A 92 13.34 0.91 -2.78
CA GLU A 92 11.87 0.91 -2.81
C GLU A 92 11.28 1.37 -1.47
N ARG A 93 11.98 1.13 -0.35
CA ARG A 93 11.59 1.60 0.99
C ARG A 93 11.67 3.13 1.09
N GLU A 94 12.65 3.75 0.46
CA GLU A 94 12.77 5.22 0.42
C GLU A 94 11.65 5.83 -0.42
N GLN A 95 11.40 5.24 -1.59
CA GLN A 95 10.31 5.68 -2.48
C GLN A 95 8.96 5.59 -1.79
N ILE A 96 8.63 4.44 -1.17
CA ILE A 96 7.35 4.29 -0.49
C ILE A 96 7.23 5.21 0.73
N ARG A 97 8.33 5.52 1.43
CA ARG A 97 8.30 6.52 2.52
C ARG A 97 7.98 7.92 2.00
N ALA A 98 8.51 8.31 0.85
CA ALA A 98 8.17 9.58 0.21
C ALA A 98 6.67 9.63 -0.14
N VAL A 99 6.16 8.55 -0.74
CA VAL A 99 4.71 8.39 -1.02
C VAL A 99 3.90 8.51 0.27
N MET A 100 4.24 7.75 1.32
CA MET A 100 3.52 7.76 2.61
C MET A 100 3.51 9.16 3.24
N ARG A 101 4.66 9.85 3.25
CA ARG A 101 4.78 11.20 3.82
C ARG A 101 3.91 12.22 3.08
N TYR A 102 3.84 12.11 1.76
CA TYR A 102 3.03 13.00 0.94
C TYR A 102 1.53 12.67 1.04
N ALA A 103 1.18 11.41 0.83
CA ALA A 103 -0.19 10.95 0.69
C ALA A 103 -0.90 10.78 2.04
N GLY A 104 -0.21 10.39 3.11
CA GLY A 104 -0.81 10.12 4.42
C GLY A 104 -1.73 11.25 4.93
N PRO A 105 -1.23 12.50 5.07
CA PRO A 105 -2.06 13.63 5.47
C PRO A 105 -3.20 13.94 4.48
N ARG A 106 -2.97 13.70 3.19
CA ARG A 106 -3.93 13.98 2.10
C ARG A 106 -5.00 12.90 1.93
N MET A 107 -4.80 11.71 2.50
CA MET A 107 -5.81 10.65 2.55
C MET A 107 -6.86 10.94 3.63
N ILE A 108 -6.49 11.63 4.71
CA ILE A 108 -7.39 11.99 5.82
C ILE A 108 -8.50 12.94 5.35
N THR A 109 -8.19 13.86 4.44
CA THR A 109 -9.15 14.87 3.95
C THR A 109 -10.24 14.28 3.04
N LYS A 110 -10.06 13.08 2.49
CA LYS A 110 -11.08 12.40 1.68
C LYS A 110 -12.09 11.59 2.50
N HIS A 111 -11.78 11.26 3.76
CA HIS A 111 -12.68 10.54 4.68
C HIS A 111 -12.74 11.21 6.06
N PRO A 112 -13.27 12.45 6.16
CA PRO A 112 -13.26 13.22 7.41
C PRO A 112 -13.93 12.46 8.57
N VAL A 113 -14.99 11.69 8.30
CA VAL A 113 -15.79 11.01 9.34
C VAL A 113 -15.06 9.81 9.98
N ALA A 114 -14.07 9.20 9.31
CA ALA A 114 -13.29 8.09 9.89
C ALA A 114 -12.16 8.58 10.81
N ALA A 115 -11.57 9.73 10.50
CA ALA A 115 -10.49 10.33 11.29
C ALA A 115 -10.99 10.88 12.64
N PHE A 116 -12.19 11.47 12.67
CA PHE A 116 -12.80 11.95 13.92
C PHE A 116 -13.18 10.82 14.89
N ARG A 117 -13.56 9.64 14.40
CA ARG A 117 -13.90 8.50 15.27
C ARG A 117 -12.69 7.95 16.03
N HIS A 118 -11.48 8.07 15.47
CA HIS A 118 -10.25 7.62 16.13
C HIS A 118 -9.70 8.62 17.16
N LEU A 119 -10.03 9.91 17.02
CA LEU A 119 -9.56 10.98 17.91
C LEU A 119 -10.51 11.27 19.08
N LEU A 120 -11.81 10.91 19.00
CA LEU A 120 -12.82 11.33 19.99
C LEU A 120 -13.58 10.19 20.71
N GLY A 121 -13.28 8.91 20.54
CA GLY A 121 -13.84 7.92 21.47
C GLY A 121 -13.86 6.46 21.04
N ARG A 122 -13.14 5.66 21.85
CA ARG A 122 -13.03 4.19 21.94
C ARG A 122 -12.22 3.47 20.86
#